data_AF-I4YHH8-F1
#
_entry.id   AF-I4YHH8-F1
#
_cell.length_a   1.000
_cell.length_b   1.000
_cell.length_c   1.000
_cell.angle_alpha   90.00
_cell.angle_beta   90.00
_cell.angle_gamma   90.00
#
_symmetry.space_group_name_H-M   'P 1'
#
loop_
_entity.id
_entity.type
_entity.pdbx_description
1 polymer ?
#
loop_
_entity_poly.entity_id
_entity_poly.type
_entity_poly.pdbx_seq_one_letter_code
_entity_poly.pdbx_strand_id
1 'polypeptide(L)'
;MSSRVVDRIQKYSGIAFGGFVVLHLCAPHAGALLGPNVVDDVVMIGRTLYHQPYIEYACIGGSLSVHIISSIYKRMKRGTSKRVSAQNKTGWVLIPLLFGHTLIHRVIPAMDVKPIRSLSPSELSYAHYVGHALTTRPLFSIIGYTSLTALVIYHGLVGLMVKRKKVKHAVTVNIAVIGIGLARIANGYTPDFMTGRYEAVYNQLRI
;
A
#
# COMPACT_ATOMS: atom_id res chain seq x y z
N MET A 1 14.46 8.19 27.09
CA MET A 1 14.91 7.14 26.13
C MET A 1 16.14 7.60 25.36
N SER A 2 17.20 6.80 25.31
CA SER A 2 18.45 7.17 24.61
C SER A 2 18.26 7.20 23.09
N SER A 3 19.08 7.99 22.39
CA SER A 3 19.04 8.08 20.92
C SER A 3 19.21 6.72 20.24
N ARG A 4 20.12 5.88 20.77
CA ARG A 4 20.39 4.54 20.27
C ARG A 4 19.19 3.60 20.35
N VAL A 5 18.38 3.70 21.41
CA VAL A 5 17.18 2.86 21.57
C VAL A 5 16.14 3.25 20.51
N VAL A 6 15.89 4.54 20.31
CA VAL A 6 14.95 5.02 19.28
C VAL A 6 15.41 4.61 17.87
N ASP A 7 16.72 4.68 17.60
CA ASP A 7 17.30 4.25 16.31
C ASP A 7 17.04 2.77 16.04
N ARG A 8 17.20 1.91 17.05
CA ARG A 8 16.89 0.47 16.95
C ARG A 8 15.40 0.24 16.71
N ILE A 9 14.54 0.89 17.49
CA ILE A 9 13.08 0.77 17.36
C ILE A 9 12.64 1.12 15.95
N GLN A 10 13.05 2.28 15.43
CA GLN A 10 12.71 2.72 14.08
C GLN A 10 13.20 1.73 13.00
N LYS A 11 14.42 1.21 13.16
CA LYS A 11 15.03 0.29 12.19
C LYS A 11 14.28 -1.03 12.14
N TYR A 12 14.08 -1.68 13.28
CA TYR A 12 13.47 -3.01 13.33
C TYR A 12 11.97 -2.97 12.99
N SER A 13 11.26 -1.91 13.41
CA SER A 13 9.87 -1.74 12.99
C SER A 13 9.75 -1.51 11.48
N GLY A 14 10.70 -0.79 10.88
CA GLY A 14 10.78 -0.61 9.43
C GLY A 14 11.08 -1.91 8.67
N ILE A 15 11.95 -2.77 9.21
CA ILE A 15 12.23 -4.10 8.62
C ILE A 15 10.99 -4.99 8.69
N ALA A 16 10.29 -5.01 9.84
CA ALA A 16 9.07 -5.80 10.01
C ALA A 16 7.97 -5.37 9.02
N PHE A 17 7.69 -4.07 8.91
CA PHE A 17 6.74 -3.56 7.92
C PHE A 17 7.21 -3.83 6.48
N GLY A 18 8.51 -3.71 6.22
CA GLY A 18 9.11 -4.02 4.92
C GLY A 18 8.87 -5.46 4.47
N GLY A 19 8.85 -6.43 5.40
CA GLY A 19 8.49 -7.81 5.10
C GLY A 19 7.05 -7.93 4.57
N PHE A 20 6.10 -7.25 5.21
CA PHE A 20 4.72 -7.17 4.71
C PHE A 20 4.67 -6.53 3.31
N VAL A 21 5.39 -5.42 3.08
CA VAL A 21 5.41 -4.76 1.77
C VAL A 21 5.90 -5.70 0.67
N VAL A 22 6.92 -6.51 0.92
CA VAL A 22 7.39 -7.51 -0.07
C VAL A 22 6.28 -8.49 -0.41
N LEU A 23 5.63 -9.08 0.58
CA LEU A 23 4.53 -10.04 0.36
C LEU A 23 3.34 -9.38 -0.34
N HIS A 24 2.98 -8.17 0.07
CA HIS A 24 1.83 -7.44 -0.45
C HIS A 24 2.04 -7.02 -1.92
N LEU A 25 3.27 -6.70 -2.31
CA LEU A 25 3.61 -6.38 -3.70
C LEU A 25 3.60 -7.60 -4.63
N CYS A 26 3.64 -8.83 -4.12
CA CYS A 26 3.59 -10.03 -4.96
C CYS A 26 2.34 -10.08 -5.84
N ALA A 27 1.17 -9.73 -5.31
CA ALA A 27 -0.08 -9.83 -6.07
C ALA A 27 -0.17 -8.88 -7.27
N PRO A 28 0.08 -7.56 -7.14
CA PRO A 28 0.06 -6.67 -8.30
C PRO A 28 1.18 -6.98 -9.32
N HIS A 29 2.32 -7.51 -8.88
CA HIS A 29 3.37 -7.97 -9.80
C HIS A 29 2.97 -9.26 -10.54
N ALA A 30 2.34 -10.21 -9.84
CA ALA A 30 1.81 -11.43 -10.45
C ALA A 30 0.74 -11.08 -11.50
N GLY A 31 -0.14 -10.11 -11.22
CA GLY A 31 -1.14 -9.65 -12.19
C GLY A 31 -0.55 -9.04 -13.45
N ALA A 32 0.48 -8.22 -13.27
CA ALA A 32 1.20 -7.64 -14.40
C ALA A 32 1.87 -8.69 -15.30
N LEU A 33 2.37 -9.78 -14.72
CA LEU A 33 3.08 -10.82 -15.46
C LEU A 33 2.13 -11.89 -16.04
N LEU A 34 1.21 -12.40 -15.21
CA LEU A 34 0.43 -13.61 -15.45
C LEU A 34 -1.06 -13.33 -15.74
N GLY A 35 -1.53 -12.09 -15.58
CA GLY A 35 -2.91 -11.70 -15.86
C GLY A 35 -3.80 -11.61 -14.61
N PRO A 36 -5.03 -11.08 -14.76
CA PRO A 36 -5.90 -10.72 -13.64
C PRO A 36 -6.34 -11.92 -12.78
N ASN A 37 -6.55 -13.09 -13.40
CA ASN A 37 -7.03 -14.29 -12.69
C ASN A 37 -6.07 -14.76 -11.58
N VAL A 38 -4.75 -14.65 -11.82
CA VAL A 38 -3.73 -15.07 -10.84
C VAL A 38 -3.63 -14.08 -9.67
N VAL A 39 -4.07 -12.83 -9.84
CA VAL A 39 -3.98 -11.83 -8.78
C VAL A 39 -4.83 -12.23 -7.59
N ASP A 40 -6.07 -12.65 -7.84
CA ASP A 40 -6.99 -12.99 -6.77
C ASP A 40 -6.50 -14.22 -5.98
N ASP A 41 -5.92 -15.21 -6.66
CA ASP A 41 -5.28 -16.36 -6.00
C ASP A 41 -4.13 -15.92 -5.07
N VAL A 42 -3.22 -15.06 -5.57
CA VAL A 42 -2.08 -14.56 -4.79
C VAL A 42 -2.54 -13.70 -3.62
N VAL A 43 -3.57 -12.87 -3.82
CA VAL A 43 -4.18 -12.08 -2.74
C VAL A 43 -4.80 -12.99 -1.70
N MET A 44 -5.53 -14.04 -2.10
CA MET A 44 -6.14 -14.97 -1.17
C MET A 44 -5.09 -15.66 -0.30
N ILE A 45 -3.97 -16.10 -0.89
CA ILE A 45 -2.82 -16.61 -0.13
C ILE A 45 -2.31 -15.54 0.84
N GLY A 46 -2.08 -14.31 0.36
CA GLY A 46 -1.65 -13.20 1.20
C GLY A 46 -2.57 -12.95 2.40
N ARG A 47 -3.89 -12.96 2.17
CA ARG A 47 -4.89 -12.77 3.22
C ARG A 47 -4.83 -13.88 4.28
N THR A 48 -4.60 -15.14 3.90
CA THR A 48 -4.43 -16.22 4.90
C THR A 48 -3.23 -15.97 5.81
N LEU A 49 -2.17 -15.36 5.27
CA LEU A 49 -0.95 -15.06 6.01
C LEU A 49 -1.09 -13.82 6.90
N TYR A 50 -1.65 -12.71 6.39
CA TYR A 50 -1.53 -11.42 7.06
C TYR A 50 -2.84 -10.77 7.53
N HIS A 51 -4.03 -11.30 7.20
CA HIS A 51 -5.29 -10.86 7.80
C HIS A 51 -5.66 -11.60 9.10
N GLN A 52 -4.74 -12.39 9.67
CA GLN A 52 -4.92 -12.91 11.03
C GLN A 52 -4.91 -11.73 12.01
N PRO A 53 -5.86 -11.64 12.97
CA PRO A 53 -6.02 -10.45 13.81
C PRO A 53 -4.73 -9.96 14.47
N TYR A 54 -3.94 -10.89 15.02
CA TYR A 54 -2.67 -10.55 15.66
C TYR A 54 -1.62 -10.05 14.66
N ILE A 55 -1.56 -10.62 13.46
CA ILE A 55 -0.57 -10.25 12.44
C ILE A 55 -0.93 -8.88 11.85
N GLU A 56 -2.19 -8.67 11.53
CA GLU A 56 -2.64 -7.41 10.93
C GLU A 56 -2.45 -6.24 11.90
N TYR A 57 -2.97 -6.35 13.12
CA TYR A 57 -2.92 -5.23 14.05
C TYR A 57 -1.53 -5.06 14.68
N ALA A 58 -0.86 -6.13 15.10
CA ALA A 58 0.44 -6.01 15.78
C ALA A 58 1.60 -5.94 14.78
N CYS A 59 1.69 -6.86 13.82
CA CYS A 59 2.84 -6.93 12.93
C CYS A 59 2.78 -5.90 11.80
N ILE A 60 1.62 -5.60 11.23
CA ILE A 60 1.50 -4.61 10.15
C ILE A 60 1.22 -3.23 10.74
N GLY A 61 0.06 -3.05 11.39
CA GLY A 61 -0.36 -1.78 11.95
C GLY A 61 0.59 -1.26 13.03
N GLY A 62 0.98 -2.14 13.96
CA GLY A 62 1.89 -1.82 15.05
C GLY A 62 3.29 -1.44 14.56
N SER A 63 3.90 -2.25 13.67
CA SER A 63 5.24 -1.94 13.17
C SER A 63 5.28 -0.65 12.35
N LEU A 64 4.27 -0.39 11.51
CA LEU A 64 4.14 0.85 10.76
C LEU A 64 3.99 2.05 11.71
N SER A 65 3.10 1.96 12.68
CA SER A 65 2.85 3.03 13.66
C SER A 65 4.10 3.35 14.46
N VAL A 66 4.79 2.33 14.97
CA VAL A 66 6.04 2.48 15.71
C VAL A 66 7.12 3.10 14.81
N HIS A 67 7.21 2.70 13.54
CA HIS A 67 8.16 3.28 12.57
C HIS A 67 7.90 4.78 12.35
N ILE A 68 6.65 5.18 12.14
CA ILE A 68 6.27 6.58 11.91
C ILE A 68 6.52 7.41 13.17
N ILE A 69 6.02 6.97 14.32
CA ILE A 69 6.14 7.71 15.59
C ILE A 69 7.60 7.90 15.99
N SER A 70 8.42 6.85 15.92
CA SER A 70 9.86 6.95 16.22
C SER A 70 10.61 7.86 15.24
N SER A 71 10.21 7.88 13.97
CA SER A 71 10.76 8.77 12.94
C SER A 71 10.42 10.24 13.23
N ILE A 72 9.16 10.54 13.58
CA ILE A 72 8.71 11.88 13.95
C ILE A 72 9.44 12.34 15.21
N TYR A 73 9.50 11.50 16.25
CA TYR A 73 10.21 11.80 17.49
C TYR A 73 11.68 12.14 17.26
N LYS A 74 12.39 11.35 16.42
CA LYS A 74 13.77 11.63 16.02
C LYS A 74 13.90 12.96 15.30
N ARG A 75 12.91 13.31 14.48
CA ARG A 75 12.94 14.58 13.74
C ARG A 75 12.74 15.76 14.69
N MET A 76 11.79 15.69 15.61
CA MET A 76 11.56 16.71 16.63
C MET A 76 12.82 16.95 17.46
N LYS A 77 13.51 15.89 17.90
CA LYS A 77 14.77 16.00 18.65
C LYS A 77 15.95 16.59 17.87
N ARG A 78 15.94 16.51 16.54
CA ARG A 78 17.02 17.02 15.69
C ARG A 78 16.86 18.51 15.31
N GLY A 79 15.71 19.12 15.62
CA GLY A 79 15.41 20.52 15.26
C GLY A 79 15.20 20.76 13.76
N THR A 80 14.97 22.03 13.40
CA THR A 80 14.66 22.49 12.02
C THR A 80 15.88 22.69 11.13
N SER A 81 17.09 22.75 11.71
CA SER A 81 18.33 23.16 11.05
C SER A 81 18.90 22.16 10.03
N LYS A 82 18.51 20.87 10.07
CA LYS A 82 19.09 19.85 9.17
C LYS A 82 18.32 19.68 7.86
N ARG A 83 19.06 19.67 6.74
CA ARG A 83 18.56 19.42 5.38
C ARG A 83 17.73 18.13 5.33
N VAL A 84 16.52 18.23 4.78
CA VAL A 84 15.61 17.07 4.64
C VAL A 84 16.11 16.17 3.52
N SER A 85 16.48 14.93 3.87
CA SER A 85 16.87 13.91 2.88
C SER A 85 15.69 13.53 1.98
N ALA A 86 15.99 13.02 0.78
CA ALA A 86 14.95 12.51 -0.13
C ALA A 86 14.11 11.40 0.52
N GLN A 87 14.73 10.50 1.30
CA GLN A 87 14.02 9.47 2.05
C GLN A 87 13.00 10.07 3.04
N ASN A 88 13.39 11.10 3.81
CA ASN A 88 12.44 11.78 4.71
C ASN A 88 11.27 12.41 3.94
N LYS A 89 11.51 13.02 2.79
CA LYS A 89 10.44 13.58 1.95
C LYS A 89 9.47 12.48 1.51
N THR A 90 9.98 11.36 1.02
CA THR A 90 9.12 10.23 0.64
C THR A 90 8.32 9.65 1.81
N GLY A 91 8.88 9.63 3.02
CA GLY A 91 8.14 9.20 4.22
C GLY A 91 6.93 10.07 4.51
N TRP A 92 7.08 11.41 4.41
CA TRP A 92 5.95 12.33 4.59
C TRP A 92 4.87 12.19 3.53
N VAL A 93 5.26 11.93 2.27
CA VAL A 93 4.29 11.69 1.18
C VAL A 93 3.61 10.33 1.32
N LEU A 94 4.32 9.32 1.82
CA LEU A 94 3.77 7.98 2.02
C LEU A 94 2.70 7.91 3.10
N ILE A 95 2.75 8.77 4.13
CA ILE A 95 1.76 8.77 5.21
C ILE A 95 0.32 8.94 4.67
N PRO A 96 -0.03 10.01 3.94
CA PRO A 96 -1.39 10.17 3.41
C PRO A 96 -1.73 9.12 2.34
N LEU A 97 -0.76 8.67 1.54
CA LEU A 97 -1.00 7.61 0.53
C LEU A 97 -1.35 6.26 1.17
N LEU A 98 -0.59 5.84 2.19
CA LEU A 98 -0.84 4.61 2.93
C LEU A 98 -2.15 4.69 3.71
N PHE A 99 -2.44 5.86 4.29
CA PHE A 99 -3.70 6.10 4.99
C PHE A 99 -4.90 5.96 4.05
N GLY A 100 -4.88 6.66 2.89
CA GLY A 100 -5.94 6.54 1.88
C GLY A 100 -6.09 5.12 1.33
N HIS A 101 -4.97 4.45 1.04
CA HIS A 101 -4.99 3.04 0.62
C HIS A 101 -5.61 2.13 1.69
N THR A 102 -5.25 2.29 2.96
CA THR A 102 -5.80 1.50 4.06
C THR A 102 -7.29 1.78 4.26
N LEU A 103 -7.72 3.04 4.13
CA LEU A 103 -9.13 3.39 4.22
C LEU A 103 -9.95 2.70 3.12
N ILE A 104 -9.52 2.85 1.87
CA ILE A 104 -10.26 2.34 0.70
C ILE A 104 -10.25 0.81 0.66
N HIS A 105 -9.13 0.15 0.96
CA HIS A 105 -9.00 -1.29 0.76
C HIS A 105 -9.24 -2.12 2.02
N ARG A 106 -9.36 -1.49 3.19
CA ARG A 106 -9.54 -2.24 4.45
C ARG A 106 -10.63 -1.67 5.36
N VAL A 107 -10.55 -0.39 5.71
CA VAL A 107 -11.42 0.16 6.76
C VAL A 107 -12.85 0.40 6.26
N ILE A 108 -13.02 1.15 5.16
CA ILE A 108 -14.34 1.51 4.64
C ILE A 108 -15.12 0.30 4.15
N PRO A 109 -14.54 -0.63 3.37
CA PRO A 109 -15.25 -1.85 2.96
C PRO A 109 -15.77 -2.68 4.14
N ALA A 110 -15.04 -2.71 5.27
CA ALA A 110 -15.42 -3.48 6.44
C ALA A 110 -16.57 -2.86 7.26
N MET A 111 -16.96 -1.61 6.99
CA MET A 111 -18.01 -0.92 7.74
C MET A 111 -19.38 -1.56 7.53
N ASP A 112 -20.10 -1.80 8.64
CA ASP A 112 -21.48 -2.28 8.61
C ASP A 112 -22.48 -1.14 8.43
N VAL A 113 -22.39 -0.47 7.28
CA VAL A 113 -23.27 0.63 6.91
C VAL A 113 -23.88 0.36 5.54
N LYS A 114 -25.17 0.68 5.35
CA LYS A 114 -25.80 0.58 4.02
C LYS A 114 -25.16 1.61 3.06
N PRO A 115 -24.90 1.26 1.79
CA PRO A 115 -25.13 -0.04 1.14
C PRO A 115 -23.93 -1.01 1.21
N ILE A 116 -22.80 -0.64 1.82
CA ILE A 116 -21.56 -1.44 1.89
C ILE A 116 -21.77 -2.76 2.63
N ARG A 117 -22.43 -2.75 3.80
CA ARG A 117 -22.76 -3.94 4.62
C ARG A 117 -21.56 -4.89 4.83
N SER A 118 -20.44 -4.38 5.34
CA SER A 118 -19.25 -5.17 5.70
C SER A 118 -18.77 -6.14 4.62
N LEU A 119 -18.22 -5.61 3.54
CA LEU A 119 -17.58 -6.41 2.49
C LEU A 119 -16.49 -7.31 3.10
N SER A 120 -16.64 -8.61 2.89
CA SER A 120 -15.65 -9.60 3.22
C SER A 120 -14.40 -9.41 2.36
N PRO A 121 -13.22 -9.86 2.83
CA PRO A 121 -12.01 -9.81 2.00
C PRO A 121 -12.22 -10.47 0.62
N SER A 122 -12.89 -11.62 0.55
CA SER A 122 -13.17 -12.32 -0.72
C SER A 122 -13.99 -11.52 -1.71
N GLU A 123 -14.83 -10.58 -1.25
CA GLU A 123 -15.61 -9.67 -2.10
C GLU A 123 -14.76 -8.50 -2.65
N LEU A 124 -13.52 -8.33 -2.20
CA LEU A 124 -12.60 -7.29 -2.67
C LEU A 124 -11.59 -7.88 -3.66
N SER A 125 -12.06 -8.41 -4.78
CA SER A 125 -11.21 -8.96 -5.85
C SER A 125 -10.50 -7.86 -6.63
N TYR A 126 -9.30 -8.11 -7.14
CA TYR A 126 -8.61 -7.15 -8.00
C TYR A 126 -9.36 -6.98 -9.33
N ALA A 127 -9.87 -8.06 -9.91
CA ALA A 127 -10.58 -8.01 -11.19
C ALA A 127 -11.81 -7.10 -11.13
N HIS A 128 -12.61 -7.19 -10.05
CA HIS A 128 -13.86 -6.42 -9.95
C HIS A 128 -13.72 -5.16 -9.11
N TYR A 129 -13.14 -5.22 -7.90
CA TYR A 129 -13.06 -4.04 -7.02
C TYR A 129 -12.01 -3.02 -7.51
N VAL A 130 -10.78 -3.47 -7.76
CA VAL A 130 -9.72 -2.58 -8.29
C VAL A 130 -10.01 -2.18 -9.74
N GLY A 131 -10.53 -3.12 -10.55
CA GLY A 131 -11.00 -2.86 -11.91
C GLY A 131 -12.06 -1.75 -11.97
N HIS A 132 -13.07 -1.82 -11.10
CA HIS A 132 -14.11 -0.80 -11.01
C HIS A 132 -13.53 0.61 -10.82
N ALA A 133 -12.60 0.76 -9.87
CA ALA A 133 -11.94 2.03 -9.58
C ALA A 133 -11.05 2.51 -10.73
N LEU A 134 -10.40 1.59 -11.44
CA LEU A 134 -9.59 1.91 -12.62
C LEU A 134 -10.45 2.38 -13.78
N THR A 135 -11.68 1.88 -13.92
CA THR A 135 -12.59 2.29 -15.00
C THR A 135 -13.40 3.54 -14.69
N THR A 136 -13.81 3.74 -13.43
CA THR A 136 -14.63 4.90 -13.05
C THR A 136 -13.79 6.10 -12.63
N ARG A 137 -12.61 5.88 -12.05
CA ARG A 137 -11.70 6.90 -11.51
C ARG A 137 -10.26 6.67 -11.97
N PRO A 138 -10.00 6.56 -13.30
CA PRO A 138 -8.72 6.11 -13.83
C PRO A 138 -7.55 6.95 -13.34
N LEU A 139 -7.68 8.28 -13.35
CA LEU A 139 -6.60 9.17 -12.97
C LEU A 139 -6.17 8.97 -11.50
N PHE A 140 -7.13 8.96 -10.57
CA PHE A 140 -6.87 8.78 -9.15
C PHE A 140 -6.29 7.40 -8.86
N SER A 141 -6.83 6.36 -9.48
CA SER A 141 -6.36 4.98 -9.32
C SER A 141 -4.93 4.81 -9.85
N ILE A 142 -4.65 5.27 -11.07
CA ILE A 142 -3.32 5.15 -11.69
C ILE A 142 -2.29 5.94 -10.89
N ILE A 143 -2.57 7.20 -10.55
CA ILE A 143 -1.65 8.03 -9.74
C ILE A 143 -1.46 7.41 -8.36
N GLY A 144 -2.54 7.01 -7.69
CA GLY A 144 -2.50 6.42 -6.35
C GLY A 144 -1.64 5.16 -6.29
N TYR A 145 -1.98 4.14 -7.09
CA TYR A 145 -1.25 2.87 -7.09
C TYR A 145 0.20 3.02 -7.57
N THR A 146 0.44 3.80 -8.63
CA THR A 146 1.80 3.99 -9.16
C THR A 146 2.67 4.76 -8.19
N SER A 147 2.17 5.86 -7.62
CA SER A 147 2.95 6.66 -6.66
C SER A 147 3.21 5.91 -5.36
N LEU A 148 2.21 5.21 -4.81
CA LEU A 148 2.35 4.45 -3.57
C LEU A 148 3.41 3.35 -3.71
N THR A 149 3.32 2.53 -4.76
CA THR A 149 4.26 1.41 -4.98
C THR A 149 5.68 1.92 -5.32
N ALA A 150 5.80 2.96 -6.15
CA ALA A 150 7.10 3.55 -6.47
C ALA A 150 7.78 4.16 -5.24
N LEU A 151 7.02 4.91 -4.42
CA LEU A 151 7.56 5.58 -3.24
C LEU A 151 7.90 4.61 -2.13
N VAL A 152 7.11 3.54 -1.90
CA VAL A 152 7.42 2.56 -0.85
C VAL A 152 8.70 1.79 -1.17
N ILE A 153 8.90 1.41 -2.45
CA ILE A 153 10.14 0.77 -2.93
C ILE A 153 11.31 1.73 -2.79
N TYR A 154 11.17 2.98 -3.23
CA TYR A 154 12.23 3.98 -3.07
C TYR A 154 12.60 4.17 -1.59
N HIS A 155 11.60 4.38 -0.73
CA HIS A 155 11.79 4.65 0.70
C HIS A 155 12.48 3.48 1.40
N GLY A 156 12.01 2.26 1.16
CA GLY A 156 12.57 1.03 1.72
C GLY A 156 14.00 0.79 1.27
N LEU A 157 14.27 0.82 -0.04
CA LEU A 157 15.61 0.53 -0.55
C LEU A 157 16.65 1.59 -0.16
N VAL A 158 16.28 2.88 -0.15
CA VAL A 158 17.18 3.93 0.37
C VAL A 158 17.42 3.75 1.86
N GLY A 159 16.39 3.38 2.64
CA GLY A 159 16.52 3.06 4.06
C GLY A 159 17.44 1.86 4.34
N LEU A 160 17.47 0.89 3.43
CA LEU A 160 18.40 -0.24 3.42
C LEU A 160 19.77 0.11 2.82
N MET A 161 20.05 1.39 2.54
CA MET A 161 21.32 1.89 2.01
C MET A 161 21.69 1.29 0.64
N VAL A 162 20.70 0.89 -0.15
CA VAL A 162 20.93 0.38 -1.51
C VAL A 162 21.44 1.52 -2.43
N LYS A 163 22.42 1.19 -3.28
CA LYS A 163 23.01 2.15 -4.22
C LYS A 163 21.94 2.84 -5.07
N ARG A 164 22.00 4.17 -5.18
CA ARG A 164 20.99 5.00 -5.88
C ARG A 164 20.67 4.55 -7.30
N LYS A 165 21.65 4.05 -8.07
CA LYS A 165 21.43 3.49 -9.42
C LYS A 165 20.49 2.27 -9.39
N LYS A 166 20.69 1.35 -8.44
CA LYS A 166 19.83 0.18 -8.24
C LYS A 166 18.43 0.58 -7.79
N VAL A 167 18.32 1.55 -6.89
CA VAL A 167 17.02 2.09 -6.45
C VAL A 167 16.24 2.67 -7.63
N LYS A 168 16.87 3.53 -8.44
CA LYS A 168 16.23 4.10 -9.63
C LYS A 168 15.75 3.02 -10.59
N HIS A 169 16.60 2.04 -10.87
CA HIS A 169 16.23 0.92 -11.74
C HIS A 169 15.03 0.14 -11.18
N ALA A 170 15.05 -0.24 -9.90
CA ALA A 170 13.94 -0.95 -9.26
C ALA A 170 12.63 -0.17 -9.32
N VAL A 171 12.66 1.15 -9.07
CA VAL A 171 11.48 2.01 -9.18
C VAL A 171 10.97 2.10 -10.61
N THR A 172 11.85 2.27 -11.60
CA THR A 172 11.46 2.31 -13.02
C THR A 172 10.83 1.00 -13.47
N VAL A 173 11.43 -0.14 -13.11
CA VAL A 173 10.87 -1.46 -13.39
C VAL A 173 9.51 -1.62 -12.71
N ASN A 174 9.37 -1.26 -11.44
CA ASN A 174 8.08 -1.33 -10.74
C ASN A 174 7.02 -0.47 -11.43
N ILE A 175 7.33 0.76 -11.84
CA ILE A 175 6.37 1.62 -12.55
C ILE A 175 5.89 0.95 -13.84
N ALA A 176 6.79 0.35 -14.62
CA ALA A 176 6.42 -0.36 -15.85
C ALA A 176 5.55 -1.59 -15.56
N VAL A 177 5.95 -2.42 -14.58
CA VAL A 177 5.20 -3.62 -14.17
C VAL A 177 3.81 -3.24 -13.67
N ILE A 178 3.70 -2.30 -12.75
CA ILE A 178 2.41 -1.84 -12.23
C ILE A 178 1.57 -1.23 -13.35
N GLY A 179 2.14 -0.43 -14.25
CA GLY A 179 1.41 0.11 -15.40
C GLY A 179 0.77 -0.98 -16.27
N ILE A 180 1.52 -2.05 -16.59
CA ILE A 180 1.01 -3.20 -17.33
C ILE A 180 -0.11 -3.90 -16.53
N GLY A 181 0.09 -4.14 -15.24
CA GLY A 181 -0.90 -4.78 -14.37
C GLY A 181 -2.21 -4.01 -14.29
N LEU A 182 -2.14 -2.69 -14.07
CA LEU A 182 -3.32 -1.83 -14.02
C LEU A 182 -4.05 -1.81 -15.36
N ALA A 183 -3.33 -1.73 -16.49
CA ALA A 183 -3.95 -1.78 -17.82
C ALA A 183 -4.68 -3.12 -18.06
N ARG A 184 -4.07 -4.24 -17.67
CA ARG A 184 -4.68 -5.57 -17.78
C ARG A 184 -5.94 -5.70 -16.92
N ILE A 185 -5.90 -5.22 -15.67
CA ILE A 185 -7.05 -5.24 -14.77
C ILE A 185 -8.18 -4.36 -15.31
N ALA A 186 -7.86 -3.15 -15.79
CA ALA A 186 -8.84 -2.24 -16.37
C ALA A 186 -9.52 -2.83 -17.61
N ASN A 187 -8.74 -3.45 -18.52
CA ASN A 187 -9.28 -4.09 -19.72
C ASN A 187 -10.09 -5.35 -19.44
N GLY A 188 -9.81 -6.04 -18.33
CA GLY A 188 -10.54 -7.23 -17.90
C GLY A 188 -11.78 -6.93 -17.04
N TYR A 189 -12.01 -5.67 -16.67
CA TYR A 189 -13.10 -5.31 -15.79
C TYR A 189 -14.46 -5.49 -16.48
N THR A 190 -15.36 -6.17 -15.79
CA THR A 190 -16.78 -6.26 -16.15
C THR A 190 -17.63 -5.92 -14.92
N PRO A 191 -18.62 -5.01 -15.06
CA PRO A 191 -19.55 -4.72 -13.97
C PRO A 191 -20.29 -5.99 -13.52
N ASP A 192 -20.52 -6.09 -12.22
CA ASP A 192 -21.17 -7.21 -11.55
C ASP A 192 -22.22 -6.72 -10.55
N PHE A 193 -22.87 -7.65 -9.84
CA PHE A 193 -23.86 -7.32 -8.81
C PHE A 193 -23.28 -6.56 -7.61
N MET A 194 -21.96 -6.55 -7.44
CA MET A 194 -21.25 -5.88 -6.35
C MET A 194 -20.88 -4.43 -6.69
N THR A 195 -20.94 -4.05 -7.95
CA THR A 195 -20.54 -2.73 -8.47
C THR A 195 -21.17 -1.57 -7.68
N GLY A 196 -22.45 -1.66 -7.31
CA GLY A 196 -23.11 -0.63 -6.49
C GLY A 196 -22.53 -0.51 -5.07
N ARG A 197 -22.06 -1.61 -4.48
CA ARG A 197 -21.39 -1.62 -3.16
C ARG A 197 -19.98 -1.05 -3.28
N TYR A 198 -19.26 -1.35 -4.35
CA TYR A 198 -17.94 -0.77 -4.62
C TYR A 198 -18.02 0.75 -4.78
N GLU A 199 -18.98 1.22 -5.57
CA GLU A 199 -19.21 2.65 -5.79
C GLU A 199 -19.53 3.37 -4.47
N ALA A 200 -20.29 2.73 -3.58
CA ALA A 200 -20.57 3.26 -2.25
C ALA A 200 -19.34 3.40 -1.36
N VAL A 201 -18.33 2.52 -1.49
CA VAL A 201 -17.05 2.67 -0.78
C VAL A 201 -16.34 3.95 -1.22
N TYR A 202 -16.23 4.18 -2.53
CA TYR A 202 -15.55 5.37 -3.05
C TYR A 202 -16.31 6.66 -2.71
N ASN A 203 -17.64 6.63 -2.72
CA ASN A 203 -18.46 7.78 -2.36
C ASN A 203 -18.34 8.23 -0.90
N GLN A 204 -17.90 7.36 0.03
CA GLN A 204 -17.60 7.78 1.41
C GLN A 204 -16.47 8.80 1.49
N LEU A 205 -15.57 8.80 0.50
CA LEU A 205 -14.44 9.71 0.43
C LEU A 205 -14.69 10.93 -0.46
N ARG A 206 -15.85 10.99 -1.14
CA ARG A 206 -16.19 12.02 -2.14
C ARG A 206 -15.11 12.18 -3.23
N ILE A 207 -14.52 11.06 -3.63
CA ILE A 207 -13.52 10.94 -4.71
C ILE A 207 -14.07 10.16 -5.89
#